data_AF-A0A920FA34-F1
#
_entry.id   AF-A0A920FA34-F1
#
_cell.length_a   1.000
_cell.length_b   1.000
_cell.length_c   1.000
_cell.angle_alpha   90.00
_cell.angle_beta   90.00
_cell.angle_gamma   90.00
#
_symmetry.space_group_name_H-M   'P 1'
#
loop_
_entity.id
_entity.type
_entity.pdbx_description
1 polymer ?
#
loop_
_entity_poly.entity_id
_entity_poly.type
_entity_poly.pdbx_seq_one_letter_code
_entity_poly.pdbx_strand_id
1 'polypeptide(L)'
;MTEITEQNKVSEKFVPKPSLPPPPNTTGAIGWLRYNLFDGFLSSCLTVLSLIAIGFMCVNFYEWAFAKAVLEAANRQECRITPTEFGTCWAGVKFWFTRFIYGRYTDTEIWRVNSAAIILILWMIPVWLPRVTAKLNIALSGVLIFPFPRWIYVFGW
;
A
#
# COMPACT_ATOMS: atom_id res chain seq x y z
N MET A 1 61.93 -24.90 -37.75
CA MET A 1 62.01 -23.73 -36.85
C MET A 1 60.66 -23.02 -36.78
N THR A 2 59.57 -23.77 -36.58
CA THR A 2 58.19 -23.24 -36.62
C THR A 2 57.27 -23.86 -35.57
N GLU A 3 57.65 -24.96 -34.89
CA GLU A 3 56.83 -25.57 -33.84
C GLU A 3 57.05 -25.00 -32.43
N ILE A 4 58.24 -24.46 -32.13
CA ILE A 4 58.58 -23.93 -30.80
C ILE A 4 57.94 -22.57 -30.48
N THR A 5 57.39 -21.86 -31.48
CA THR A 5 56.71 -20.58 -31.27
C THR A 5 55.24 -20.73 -30.87
N GLU A 6 54.62 -21.90 -31.07
CA GLU A 6 53.21 -22.11 -30.75
C GLU A 6 53.00 -22.64 -29.32
N GLN A 7 53.93 -23.46 -28.82
CA GLN A 7 53.89 -24.00 -27.46
C GLN A 7 54.10 -22.94 -26.37
N ASN A 8 54.74 -21.81 -26.70
CA ASN A 8 55.00 -20.73 -25.75
C ASN A 8 53.83 -19.74 -25.59
N LYS A 9 52.76 -19.90 -26.38
CA LYS A 9 51.53 -19.10 -26.28
C LYS A 9 50.46 -19.74 -25.39
N VAL A 10 50.67 -21.00 -24.99
CA VAL A 10 49.73 -21.78 -24.18
C VAL A 10 50.21 -21.73 -22.72
N SER A 11 49.37 -21.19 -21.83
CA SER A 11 49.52 -21.20 -20.37
C SER A 11 50.17 -19.97 -19.68
N GLU A 12 49.74 -18.76 -20.02
CA GLU A 12 49.58 -17.75 -18.95
C GLU A 12 48.31 -18.11 -18.17
N LYS A 13 48.50 -18.73 -17.00
CA LYS A 13 47.41 -19.19 -16.14
C LYS A 13 46.57 -17.97 -15.74
N PHE A 14 45.32 -17.90 -16.20
CA PHE A 14 44.41 -16.81 -15.85
C PHE A 14 44.16 -16.84 -14.33
N VAL A 15 44.80 -15.93 -13.59
CA VAL A 15 44.54 -15.73 -12.16
C VAL A 15 43.40 -14.72 -12.08
N PRO A 16 42.17 -15.14 -11.70
CA PRO A 16 41.07 -14.21 -11.55
C PRO A 16 41.43 -13.21 -10.46
N LYS A 17 41.44 -11.93 -10.82
CA LYS A 17 41.60 -10.85 -9.84
C LYS A 17 40.43 -10.92 -8.85
N PRO A 18 40.66 -10.64 -7.55
CA PRO A 18 39.56 -10.54 -6.58
C PRO A 18 38.50 -9.57 -7.11
N SER A 19 37.22 -9.93 -7.00
CA SER A 19 36.13 -9.04 -7.37
C SER A 19 36.20 -7.76 -6.54
N LEU A 20 36.49 -6.64 -7.19
CA LEU A 20 36.38 -5.33 -6.55
C LEU A 20 34.91 -5.09 -6.19
N PRO A 21 34.62 -4.41 -5.07
CA PRO A 21 33.27 -3.98 -4.79
C PRO A 21 32.75 -3.16 -5.99
N PRO A 22 31.52 -3.41 -6.45
CA PRO A 22 30.93 -2.65 -7.53
C PRO A 22 30.94 -1.16 -7.16
N PRO A 23 31.14 -0.26 -8.14
CA PRO A 23 31.22 1.16 -7.86
C PRO A 23 29.97 1.60 -7.07
N PRO A 24 30.14 2.44 -6.04
CA PRO A 24 29.04 2.82 -5.15
C PRO A 24 27.89 3.52 -5.89
N ASN A 25 28.14 3.98 -7.11
CA ASN A 25 27.20 4.73 -7.94
C ASN A 25 26.26 3.82 -8.76
N THR A 26 26.54 2.51 -8.84
CA THR A 26 25.75 1.53 -9.60
C THR A 26 25.04 0.52 -8.70
N THR A 27 25.27 0.58 -7.39
CA THR A 27 24.62 -0.31 -6.41
C THR A 27 23.79 0.48 -5.39
N GLY A 28 22.77 -0.18 -4.84
CA GLY A 28 21.84 0.44 -3.88
C GLY A 28 20.78 1.34 -4.52
N ALA A 29 20.07 2.08 -3.68
CA ALA A 29 18.91 2.89 -4.07
C ALA A 29 19.27 4.02 -5.07
N ILE A 30 20.44 4.64 -4.91
CA ILE A 30 20.92 5.71 -5.80
C ILE A 30 21.22 5.18 -7.20
N GLY A 31 21.87 4.02 -7.30
CA GLY A 31 22.13 3.35 -8.59
C GLY A 31 20.84 2.97 -9.30
N TRP A 32 19.85 2.45 -8.57
CA TRP A 32 18.52 2.14 -9.10
C TRP A 32 17.79 3.38 -9.61
N LEU A 33 17.76 4.47 -8.85
CA LEU A 33 17.11 5.71 -9.28
C LEU A 33 17.72 6.25 -10.57
N ARG A 34 19.05 6.25 -10.69
CA ARG A 34 19.71 6.72 -11.91
C ARG A 34 19.40 5.84 -13.12
N TYR A 35 19.45 4.52 -12.94
CA TYR A 35 19.19 3.58 -14.01
C TYR A 35 17.71 3.56 -14.46
N ASN A 36 16.75 3.81 -13.56
CA ASN A 36 15.33 3.71 -13.89
C ASN A 36 14.66 5.06 -14.19
N LEU A 37 15.05 6.15 -13.51
CA LEU A 37 14.42 7.48 -13.69
C LEU A 37 15.25 8.41 -14.60
N PHE A 38 16.57 8.23 -14.66
CA PHE A 38 17.48 9.18 -15.31
C PHE A 38 18.39 8.52 -16.37
N ASP A 39 17.92 7.45 -17.02
CA ASP A 39 18.67 6.70 -18.03
C ASP A 39 18.90 7.49 -19.34
N GLY A 40 18.04 8.49 -19.61
CA GLY A 40 18.14 9.32 -20.80
C GLY A 40 17.48 10.69 -20.65
N PHE A 41 17.67 11.56 -21.64
CA PHE A 41 17.17 12.94 -21.63
C PHE A 41 15.64 13.01 -21.49
N LEU A 42 14.91 12.19 -22.25
CA LEU A 42 13.45 12.14 -22.22
C LEU A 42 12.93 11.65 -20.86
N SER A 43 13.50 10.57 -20.31
CA SER A 43 13.16 10.02 -18.99
C SER A 43 13.45 11.01 -17.86
N SER A 44 14.58 11.72 -17.94
CA SER A 44 14.95 12.77 -16.98
C SER A 44 13.95 13.93 -17.01
N CYS A 45 13.58 14.42 -18.20
CA CYS A 45 12.60 15.49 -18.37
C CYS A 45 11.21 15.09 -17.83
N LEU A 46 10.72 13.90 -18.19
CA LEU A 46 9.45 13.36 -17.69
C LEU A 46 9.45 13.18 -16.18
N THR A 47 10.57 12.72 -15.61
CA THR A 47 10.71 12.56 -14.15
C THR A 47 10.62 13.91 -13.44
N VAL A 48 11.34 14.92 -13.93
CA VAL A 48 11.31 16.28 -13.35
C VAL A 48 9.91 16.88 -13.48
N LEU A 49 9.27 16.75 -14.64
CA LEU A 49 7.91 17.25 -14.84
C LEU A 49 6.91 16.55 -13.93
N SER A 50 7.06 15.23 -13.74
CA SER A 50 6.23 14.45 -12.82
C SER A 50 6.41 14.91 -11.37
N LEU A 51 7.64 15.16 -10.93
CA LEU A 51 7.92 15.67 -9.59
C LEU A 51 7.33 17.07 -9.37
N ILE A 52 7.40 17.94 -10.38
CA ILE A 52 6.77 19.26 -10.34
C ILE A 52 5.24 19.13 -10.23
N ALA A 53 4.64 18.28 -11.06
CA ALA A 53 3.19 18.03 -11.04
C ALA A 53 2.73 17.47 -9.69
N ILE A 54 3.47 16.50 -9.13
CA ILE A 54 3.22 15.96 -7.80
C ILE A 54 3.33 17.06 -6.75
N GLY A 55 4.37 17.90 -6.83
CA GLY A 55 4.55 19.04 -5.93
C GLY A 55 3.35 19.99 -5.93
N PHE A 56 2.87 20.39 -7.11
CA PHE A 56 1.68 21.22 -7.23
C PHE A 56 0.43 20.51 -6.69
N MET A 57 0.22 19.24 -7.02
CA MET A 57 -0.91 18.47 -6.50
C MET A 57 -0.87 18.36 -4.97
N CYS A 58 0.30 18.12 -4.37
CA CYS A 58 0.47 18.03 -2.93
C CYS A 58 0.12 19.34 -2.22
N VAL A 59 0.58 20.49 -2.74
CA VAL A 59 0.26 21.79 -2.14
C VAL A 59 -1.23 22.09 -2.24
N ASN A 60 -1.83 21.92 -3.43
CA ASN A 60 -3.26 22.15 -3.62
C ASN A 60 -4.11 21.19 -2.77
N PHE A 61 -3.70 19.92 -2.67
CA PHE A 61 -4.37 18.92 -1.85
C PHE A 61 -4.27 19.27 -0.36
N TYR A 62 -3.11 19.73 0.10
CA TYR A 62 -2.92 20.15 1.49
C TYR A 62 -3.78 21.37 1.83
N GLU A 63 -3.79 22.38 0.97
CA GLU A 63 -4.65 23.56 1.17
C GLU A 63 -6.13 23.18 1.21
N TRP A 64 -6.55 22.31 0.30
CA TRP A 64 -7.91 21.78 0.25
C TRP A 64 -8.27 20.98 1.50
N ALA A 65 -7.39 20.04 1.90
CA ALA A 65 -7.62 19.06 2.95
C ALA A 65 -7.59 19.62 4.36
N PHE A 66 -6.73 20.61 4.60
CA PHE A 66 -6.44 21.12 5.93
C PHE A 66 -6.62 22.63 6.03
N ALA A 67 -6.04 23.43 5.13
CA ALA A 67 -6.04 24.89 5.27
C ALA A 67 -7.43 25.51 5.07
N LYS A 68 -8.23 24.94 4.17
CA LYS A 68 -9.58 25.42 3.84
C LYS A 68 -10.68 24.50 4.38
N ALA A 69 -10.37 23.64 5.35
CA ALA A 69 -11.29 22.59 5.76
C ALA A 69 -12.28 23.04 6.85
N VAL A 70 -13.51 22.53 6.78
CA VAL A 70 -14.57 22.77 7.77
C VAL A 70 -14.66 21.57 8.71
N LEU A 71 -14.25 21.77 9.97
CA LEU A 71 -14.15 20.70 10.97
C LEU A 71 -15.46 20.41 11.70
N GLU A 72 -16.27 21.43 11.93
CA GLU A 72 -17.55 21.37 12.64
C GLU A 72 -18.62 22.12 11.85
N ALA A 73 -19.77 21.48 11.65
CA ALA A 73 -20.93 22.05 10.97
C ALA A 73 -22.18 21.31 11.45
N ALA A 74 -23.25 22.04 11.74
CA ALA A 74 -24.51 21.47 12.17
C ALA A 74 -25.36 20.97 10.99
N ASN A 75 -25.18 21.57 9.80
CA ASN A 75 -25.95 21.21 8.61
C ASN A 75 -25.11 21.20 7.33
N ARG A 76 -25.57 20.49 6.31
CA ARG A 76 -24.91 20.40 4.99
C ARG A 76 -24.77 21.79 4.34
N GLN A 77 -25.72 22.68 4.61
CA GLN A 77 -25.69 24.04 4.07
C GLN A 77 -24.51 24.82 4.65
N GLU A 78 -24.28 24.76 5.97
CA GLU A 78 -23.16 25.43 6.65
C GLU A 78 -21.80 25.01 6.08
N CYS A 79 -21.66 23.74 5.71
CA CYS A 79 -20.44 23.26 5.05
C CYS A 79 -20.23 23.79 3.62
N ARG A 80 -21.27 24.36 2.99
CA ARG A 80 -21.23 24.92 1.64
C ARG A 80 -21.11 26.44 1.62
N ILE A 81 -21.68 27.14 2.61
CA ILE A 81 -21.68 28.61 2.70
C ILE A 81 -20.44 29.19 3.39
N THR A 82 -19.56 28.37 3.96
CA THR A 82 -18.30 28.87 4.53
C THR A 82 -17.43 29.45 3.39
N PRO A 83 -16.75 30.60 3.57
CA PRO A 83 -15.93 31.27 2.54
C PRO A 83 -14.79 30.42 1.95
N THR A 84 -14.56 29.22 2.48
CA THR A 84 -13.79 28.14 1.88
C THR A 84 -14.66 27.33 0.91
N GLU A 85 -15.22 27.98 -0.12
CA GLU A 85 -16.16 27.36 -1.10
C GLU A 85 -15.63 26.09 -1.77
N PHE A 86 -14.31 25.90 -1.76
CA PHE A 86 -13.63 24.75 -2.36
C PHE A 86 -13.08 23.73 -1.36
N GLY A 87 -13.15 23.96 -0.05
CA GLY A 87 -12.53 23.10 0.97
C GLY A 87 -13.30 21.81 1.28
N THR A 88 -12.64 20.85 1.95
CA THR A 88 -13.32 19.63 2.43
C THR A 88 -14.14 19.86 3.69
N CYS A 89 -15.26 19.14 3.77
CA CYS A 89 -16.16 19.09 4.91
C CYS A 89 -15.87 17.88 5.80
N TRP A 90 -14.96 17.99 6.78
CA TRP A 90 -14.67 16.91 7.72
C TRP A 90 -15.85 16.59 8.65
N ALA A 91 -16.69 17.57 8.96
CA ALA A 91 -17.92 17.37 9.74
C ALA A 91 -18.84 16.32 9.10
N GLY A 92 -19.01 16.38 7.78
CA GLY A 92 -19.78 15.40 7.02
C GLY A 92 -19.15 14.01 7.06
N VAL A 93 -17.83 13.91 6.85
CA VAL A 93 -17.12 12.62 6.91
C VAL A 93 -17.33 11.96 8.27
N LYS A 94 -17.19 12.71 9.37
CA LYS A 94 -17.42 12.20 10.72
C LYS A 94 -18.86 11.70 10.92
N PHE A 95 -19.84 12.46 10.45
CA PHE A 95 -21.26 12.08 10.57
C PHE A 95 -21.59 10.77 9.84
N TRP A 96 -21.04 10.57 8.65
CA TRP A 96 -21.31 9.39 7.82
C TRP A 96 -20.34 8.22 8.06
N PHE A 97 -19.29 8.40 8.86
CA PHE A 97 -18.22 7.41 9.07
C PHE A 97 -18.76 6.04 9.50
N THR A 98 -19.67 6.01 10.48
CA THR A 98 -20.32 4.79 10.95
C THR A 98 -21.08 4.09 9.83
N ARG A 99 -21.76 4.83 8.96
CA ARG A 99 -22.51 4.25 7.83
C ARG A 99 -21.60 3.73 6.71
N PHE A 100 -20.39 4.26 6.54
CA PHE A 100 -19.43 3.68 5.59
C PHE A 100 -18.89 2.33 6.06
N ILE A 101 -18.67 2.16 7.37
CA ILE A 101 -18.18 0.90 7.94
C ILE A 101 -19.29 -0.16 8.00
N TYR A 102 -20.44 0.22 8.55
CA TYR A 102 -21.53 -0.72 8.82
C TYR A 102 -22.59 -0.77 7.71
N GLY A 103 -22.56 0.13 6.73
CA GLY A 103 -23.53 0.14 5.64
C GLY A 103 -24.93 0.55 6.09
N ARG A 104 -25.92 -0.31 5.82
CA ARG A 104 -27.35 -0.05 6.10
C ARG A 104 -27.82 -0.48 7.49
N TYR A 105 -26.94 -1.06 8.31
CA TYR A 105 -27.30 -1.47 9.65
C TYR A 105 -27.68 -0.26 10.51
N THR A 106 -28.73 -0.41 11.31
CA THR A 106 -29.13 0.59 12.30
C THR A 106 -28.22 0.51 13.53
N ASP A 107 -28.14 1.59 14.32
CA ASP A 107 -27.21 1.67 15.47
C ASP A 107 -27.43 0.54 16.49
N THR A 108 -28.66 0.05 16.62
CA THR A 108 -29.04 -1.06 17.51
C THR A 108 -28.55 -2.43 17.04
N GLU A 109 -28.20 -2.58 15.77
CA GLU A 109 -27.81 -3.86 15.16
C GLU A 109 -26.31 -3.96 14.89
N ILE A 110 -25.55 -2.87 15.10
CA ILE A 110 -24.10 -2.80 14.90
C ILE A 110 -23.35 -3.89 15.67
N TRP A 111 -23.84 -4.28 16.85
CA TRP A 111 -23.23 -5.33 17.67
C TRP A 111 -23.13 -6.68 16.94
N ARG A 112 -24.05 -6.98 16.01
CA ARG A 112 -24.03 -8.22 15.21
C ARG A 112 -22.80 -8.25 14.32
N VAL A 113 -22.50 -7.15 13.64
CA VAL A 113 -21.32 -7.02 12.77
C VAL A 113 -20.03 -7.08 13.61
N ASN A 114 -19.99 -6.39 14.74
CA ASN A 114 -18.83 -6.41 15.64
C ASN A 114 -18.56 -7.82 16.20
N SER A 115 -19.60 -8.55 16.61
CA SER A 115 -19.45 -9.92 17.11
C SER A 115 -18.93 -10.87 16.04
N ALA A 116 -19.46 -10.79 14.81
CA ALA A 116 -18.98 -11.60 13.69
C ALA A 116 -17.51 -11.31 13.37
N ALA A 117 -17.10 -10.04 13.39
CA ALA A 117 -15.70 -9.64 13.19
C ALA A 117 -14.78 -10.20 14.30
N ILE A 118 -15.19 -10.14 15.56
CA ILE A 118 -14.43 -10.69 16.69
C ILE A 118 -14.27 -12.21 16.55
N ILE A 119 -15.35 -12.93 16.22
CA ILE A 119 -15.30 -14.39 16.01
C ILE A 119 -14.33 -14.73 14.87
N LEU A 120 -14.39 -13.99 13.75
CA LEU A 120 -13.48 -14.19 12.62
C LEU A 120 -12.02 -13.96 13.00
N ILE A 121 -11.73 -12.87 13.71
CA ILE A 121 -10.38 -12.55 14.18
C ILE A 121 -9.88 -13.66 15.11
N LEU A 122 -10.66 -14.04 16.12
CA LEU A 122 -10.30 -15.07 17.09
C LEU A 122 -10.03 -16.41 16.41
N TRP A 123 -10.82 -16.73 15.40
CA TRP A 123 -10.68 -17.93 14.61
C TRP A 123 -9.48 -17.89 13.63
N MET A 124 -9.02 -16.71 13.21
CA MET A 124 -7.79 -16.54 12.41
C MET A 124 -6.49 -16.54 13.23
N ILE A 125 -6.53 -16.32 14.55
CA ILE A 125 -5.34 -16.32 15.42
C ILE A 125 -4.45 -17.57 15.23
N PRO A 126 -4.98 -18.81 15.17
CA PRO A 126 -4.17 -20.02 15.00
C PRO A 126 -3.37 -20.06 13.69
N VAL A 127 -3.81 -19.36 12.64
CA VAL A 127 -3.11 -19.31 11.34
C VAL A 127 -1.78 -18.57 11.44
N TRP A 128 -1.70 -17.57 12.33
CA TRP A 128 -0.50 -16.78 12.58
C TRP A 128 0.57 -17.53 13.39
N LEU A 129 0.21 -18.63 14.06
CA LEU A 129 1.18 -19.41 14.83
C LEU A 129 2.06 -20.26 13.88
N PRO A 130 3.40 -20.20 14.02
CA PRO A 130 4.32 -20.96 13.16
C PRO A 130 4.24 -22.49 13.39
N ARG A 131 3.67 -22.94 14.52
CA ARG A 131 3.57 -24.36 14.90
C ARG A 131 2.40 -25.13 14.27
N VAL A 132 1.47 -24.44 13.63
CA VAL A 132 0.28 -25.09 13.06
C VAL A 132 0.58 -25.53 11.63
N THR A 133 0.52 -26.84 11.36
CA THR A 133 0.78 -27.43 10.04
C THR A 133 -0.46 -27.45 9.15
N ALA A 134 -1.66 -27.40 9.75
CA ALA A 134 -2.95 -27.43 9.04
C ALA A 134 -3.52 -26.02 8.75
N LYS A 135 -2.67 -25.02 8.44
CA LYS A 135 -3.11 -23.63 8.23
C LYS A 135 -4.15 -23.50 7.12
N LEU A 136 -3.98 -24.27 6.04
CA LEU A 136 -4.89 -24.25 4.90
C LEU A 136 -6.26 -24.86 5.25
N ASN A 137 -6.29 -25.97 5.98
CA ASN A 137 -7.54 -26.62 6.39
C ASN A 137 -8.31 -25.79 7.42
N ILE A 138 -7.59 -25.14 8.34
CA ILE A 138 -8.18 -24.16 9.24
C ILE A 138 -8.77 -23.07 8.37
N ALA A 139 -7.99 -22.31 7.59
CA ALA A 139 -8.49 -21.23 6.72
C ALA A 139 -9.71 -21.62 5.86
N LEU A 140 -9.70 -22.79 5.23
CA LEU A 140 -10.83 -23.32 4.45
C LEU A 140 -12.07 -23.55 5.31
N SER A 141 -11.93 -24.14 6.49
CA SER A 141 -13.06 -24.42 7.37
C SER A 141 -13.76 -23.14 7.84
N GLY A 142 -13.05 -22.02 8.01
CA GLY A 142 -13.70 -20.76 8.38
C GLY A 142 -14.34 -20.07 7.20
N VAL A 143 -13.75 -20.08 6.01
CA VAL A 143 -14.43 -19.54 4.82
C VAL A 143 -15.71 -20.31 4.52
N LEU A 144 -15.71 -21.64 4.72
CA LEU A 144 -16.88 -22.48 4.49
C LEU A 144 -17.90 -22.42 5.63
N ILE A 145 -17.47 -22.37 6.90
CA ILE A 145 -18.37 -22.35 8.05
C ILE A 145 -18.91 -20.95 8.32
N PHE A 146 -18.09 -19.89 8.27
CA PHE A 146 -18.48 -18.52 8.61
C PHE A 146 -19.73 -17.96 7.89
N PRO A 147 -20.05 -18.30 6.61
CA PRO A 147 -21.31 -17.87 6.00
C PRO A 147 -22.56 -18.49 6.66
N PHE A 148 -22.48 -19.67 7.27
CA PHE A 148 -23.65 -20.36 7.83
C PHE A 148 -24.16 -19.75 9.14
N PRO A 149 -23.32 -19.48 10.17
CA PRO A 149 -23.75 -18.74 11.35
C PRO A 149 -24.12 -17.30 11.00
N ARG A 150 -23.42 -16.67 10.05
CA ARG A 150 -23.71 -15.31 9.61
C ARG A 150 -25.14 -15.15 9.09
N TRP A 151 -25.69 -16.16 8.42
CA TRP A 151 -27.09 -16.13 7.99
C TRP A 151 -28.07 -16.04 9.18
N ILE A 152 -27.81 -16.75 10.29
CA ILE A 152 -28.61 -16.66 11.52
C ILE A 152 -28.46 -15.29 12.22
N TYR A 153 -27.24 -14.76 12.34
CA TYR A 153 -27.00 -13.51 13.06
C TYR A 153 -27.41 -12.27 12.27
N VAL A 154 -27.42 -12.33 10.93
CA VAL A 154 -27.70 -11.19 10.05
C VAL A 154 -29.16 -11.14 9.59
N PHE A 155 -29.78 -12.27 9.24
CA PHE A 155 -31.14 -12.30 8.69
C PHE A 155 -32.26 -12.52 9.72
N GLY A 156 -31.91 -12.62 11.02
CA GLY A 156 -32.82 -12.54 12.16
C GLY A 156 -34.28 -12.91 11.88
N TRP A 157 -34.61 -14.19 12.06
CA TRP A 157 -35.97 -14.55 12.48
C TRP A 157 -36.15 -14.22 13.96
#